data_AF-A0A971ZFP6-F1
#
_entry.id   AF-A0A971ZFP6-F1
#
_cell.length_a   1.000
_cell.length_b   1.000
_cell.length_c   1.000
_cell.angle_alpha   90.00
_cell.angle_beta   90.00
_cell.angle_gamma   90.00
#
_symmetry.space_group_name_H-M   'P 1'
#
loop_
_entity.id
_entity.type
_entity.pdbx_description
1 polymer ?
#
loop_
_entity_poly.entity_id
_entity_poly.type
_entity_poly.pdbx_seq_one_letter_code
_entity_poly.pdbx_strand_id
1 'polypeptide(L)'
;PDVRSRIRYITSLTEQAANTVLNSTEKVQDDLSALKRANQNLAEKINALSEDGQGRVLLPAGLLDEIKGFHNGFKEKIKPVDQAMIEIITAQSFQDLTGQVSGKLTVLIERVEQELLQVLSDNVPEGKGHWQEPEPEGDAALLNGPAVEPADDTTVQNQQQVDDLLAKLGF
;
A
#
# COMPACT_ATOMS: atom_id res chain seq x y z
N PRO A 1 -16.90 -1.02 24.33
CA PRO A 1 -16.01 -0.26 23.42
C PRO A 1 -16.83 0.75 22.60
N ASP A 2 -16.62 2.05 22.86
CA ASP A 2 -17.33 3.19 22.26
C ASP A 2 -16.99 3.37 20.76
N VAL A 3 -17.96 3.82 19.97
CA VAL A 3 -17.85 4.09 18.52
C VAL A 3 -16.73 5.09 18.23
N ARG A 4 -16.61 6.12 19.09
CA ARG A 4 -15.54 7.12 18.97
C ARG A 4 -14.15 6.50 19.13
N SER A 5 -14.00 5.52 20.03
CA SER A 5 -12.74 4.81 20.22
C SER A 5 -12.38 3.96 19.00
N ARG A 6 -13.37 3.36 18.34
CA ARG A 6 -13.17 2.61 17.08
C ARG A 6 -12.76 3.55 15.95
N ILE A 7 -13.43 4.69 15.77
CA ILE A 7 -13.07 5.70 14.76
C ILE A 7 -11.64 6.18 14.96
N ARG A 8 -11.26 6.57 16.18
CA ARG A 8 -9.89 7.03 16.48
C ARG A 8 -8.85 5.95 16.19
N TYR A 9 -9.16 4.70 16.50
CA TYR A 9 -8.27 3.57 16.22
C TYR A 9 -8.08 3.38 14.70
N ILE A 10 -9.15 3.46 13.91
CA ILE A 10 -9.07 3.41 12.44
C ILE A 10 -8.23 4.56 11.88
N THR A 11 -8.50 5.79 12.32
CA THR A 11 -7.74 6.96 11.87
C THR A 11 -6.26 6.81 12.17
N SER A 12 -5.92 6.36 13.39
CA SER A 12 -4.53 6.12 13.81
C SER A 12 -3.86 5.02 12.99
N LEU A 13 -4.54 3.90 12.72
CA LEU A 13 -3.99 2.81 11.90
C LEU A 13 -3.79 3.25 10.45
N THR A 14 -4.72 4.03 9.91
CA THR A 14 -4.64 4.54 8.53
C THR A 14 -3.49 5.53 8.38
N GLU A 15 -3.34 6.44 9.33
CA GLU A 15 -2.23 7.40 9.37
C GLU A 15 -0.88 6.68 9.50
N GLN A 16 -0.80 5.67 10.38
CA GLN A 16 0.41 4.87 10.54
C GLN A 16 0.76 4.12 9.25
N ALA A 17 -0.20 3.45 8.62
CA ALA A 17 0.00 2.72 7.37
C ALA A 17 0.46 3.66 6.25
N ALA A 18 -0.20 4.81 6.09
CA ALA A 18 0.16 5.80 5.08
C ALA A 18 1.58 6.34 5.29
N ASN A 19 1.94 6.68 6.53
CA ASN A 19 3.28 7.15 6.88
C ASN A 19 4.35 6.08 6.62
N THR A 20 4.09 4.82 6.96
CA THR A 20 5.01 3.72 6.67
C THR A 20 5.21 3.55 5.17
N VAL A 21 4.13 3.49 4.39
CA VAL A 21 4.22 3.35 2.92
C VAL A 21 5.00 4.51 2.30
N LEU A 22 4.73 5.75 2.71
CA LEU A 22 5.41 6.93 2.19
C LEU A 22 6.91 6.89 2.48
N ASN A 23 7.28 6.70 3.75
CA ASN A 23 8.68 6.68 4.18
C ASN A 23 9.48 5.53 3.51
N SER A 24 8.90 4.32 3.46
CA SER A 24 9.55 3.18 2.81
C SER A 24 9.68 3.40 1.30
N THR A 25 8.70 4.06 0.66
CA THR A 25 8.77 4.41 -0.78
C THR A 25 9.87 5.44 -1.06
N GLU A 26 9.98 6.50 -0.25
CA GLU A 26 11.05 7.49 -0.37
C GLU A 26 12.43 6.85 -0.25
N LYS A 27 12.61 5.96 0.74
CA LYS A 27 13.86 5.21 0.94
C LYS A 27 14.21 4.34 -0.28
N VAL A 28 13.23 3.61 -0.82
CA VAL A 28 13.41 2.82 -2.05
C VAL A 28 13.86 3.71 -3.20
N GLN A 29 13.22 4.86 -3.37
CA GLN A 29 13.53 5.78 -4.47
C GLN A 29 14.97 6.30 -4.36
N ASP A 30 15.43 6.63 -3.16
CA ASP A 30 16.80 7.09 -2.91
C ASP A 30 17.83 6.00 -3.19
N ASP A 31 17.61 4.80 -2.65
CA ASP A 31 18.52 3.66 -2.80
C ASP A 31 18.62 3.22 -4.27
N LEU A 32 17.49 3.11 -4.98
CA LEU A 32 17.46 2.81 -6.41
C LEU A 32 18.10 3.92 -7.25
N SER A 33 17.90 5.19 -6.88
CA SER A 33 18.52 6.31 -7.59
C SER A 33 20.05 6.29 -7.44
N ALA A 34 20.57 5.94 -6.26
CA ALA A 34 22.00 5.77 -6.05
C ALA A 34 22.57 4.61 -6.88
N LEU A 35 21.89 3.46 -6.91
CA LEU A 35 22.26 2.32 -7.74
C LEU A 35 22.25 2.66 -9.23
N LYS A 36 21.18 3.33 -9.71
CA LYS A 36 21.04 3.76 -11.11
C LYS A 36 22.17 4.69 -11.53
N ARG A 37 22.52 5.67 -10.69
CA ARG A 37 23.64 6.59 -10.95
C ARG A 37 24.98 5.86 -11.03
N ALA A 38 25.25 4.93 -10.12
CA ALA A 38 26.48 4.14 -10.15
C ALA A 38 26.57 3.27 -11.43
N ASN A 39 25.47 2.62 -11.81
CA ASN A 39 25.41 1.83 -13.04
C ASN A 39 25.58 2.70 -14.30
N GLN A 40 24.95 3.87 -14.34
CA GLN A 40 25.10 4.82 -15.46
C GLN A 40 26.55 5.30 -15.61
N ASN A 41 27.22 5.64 -14.51
CA ASN A 41 28.63 6.04 -14.53
C ASN A 41 29.53 4.92 -15.09
N LEU A 42 29.33 3.67 -14.65
CA LEU A 42 30.06 2.54 -15.20
C LEU A 42 29.78 2.33 -16.69
N ALA A 43 28.52 2.44 -17.11
CA ALA A 43 28.13 2.31 -18.51
C ALA A 43 28.79 3.40 -19.38
N GLU A 44 28.82 4.66 -18.92
CA GLU A 44 29.52 5.75 -19.61
C GLU A 44 31.01 5.47 -19.76
N LYS A 45 31.68 5.02 -18.69
CA LYS A 45 33.10 4.66 -18.72
C LYS A 45 33.39 3.49 -19.67
N ILE A 46 32.52 2.49 -19.71
CA ILE A 46 32.63 1.33 -20.61
C ILE A 46 32.42 1.77 -22.06
N ASN A 47 31.43 2.61 -22.33
CA ASN A 47 31.12 3.10 -23.68
C ASN A 47 32.18 4.06 -24.22
N ALA A 48 32.94 4.73 -23.34
CA ALA A 48 34.08 5.55 -23.72
C ALA A 48 35.33 4.74 -24.11
N LEU A 49 35.34 3.42 -23.88
CA LEU A 49 36.43 2.57 -24.31
C LEU A 49 36.45 2.52 -25.85
N SER A 50 37.63 2.74 -26.42
CA SER A 50 37.85 2.68 -27.86
C SER A 50 38.69 1.45 -28.22
N GLU A 51 38.46 0.91 -29.40
CA GLU A 51 39.31 -0.13 -29.97
C GLU A 51 40.69 0.43 -30.33
N ASP A 52 41.72 -0.38 -30.14
CA ASP A 52 43.03 -0.11 -30.70
C ASP A 52 43.06 -0.36 -32.22
N GLY A 53 44.18 -0.03 -32.87
CA GLY A 53 44.36 -0.27 -34.31
C GLY A 53 44.31 -1.76 -34.74
N GLN A 54 44.12 -2.69 -33.82
CA GLN A 54 43.95 -4.13 -34.04
C GLN A 54 42.55 -4.63 -33.65
N GLY A 55 41.61 -3.74 -33.34
CA GLY A 55 40.24 -4.09 -32.93
C GLY A 55 40.13 -4.61 -31.50
N ARG A 56 41.13 -4.36 -30.64
CA ARG A 56 41.11 -4.80 -29.23
C ARG A 56 40.70 -3.66 -28.33
N VAL A 57 39.82 -3.94 -27.38
CA VAL A 57 39.45 -2.99 -26.32
C VAL A 57 40.35 -3.21 -25.11
N LEU A 58 41.13 -2.20 -24.73
CA LEU A 58 41.93 -2.24 -23.52
C LEU A 58 41.10 -1.77 -22.32
N LEU A 59 40.82 -2.67 -21.36
CA LEU A 59 40.10 -2.31 -20.14
C LEU A 59 41.09 -1.82 -19.07
N PRO A 60 40.97 -0.57 -18.58
CA PRO A 60 41.81 -0.08 -17.48
C PRO A 60 41.59 -0.89 -16.20
N ALA A 61 42.67 -1.21 -15.48
CA ALA A 61 42.59 -1.98 -14.24
C ALA A 61 41.66 -1.33 -13.20
N GLY A 62 41.71 0.00 -13.07
CA GLY A 62 40.81 0.74 -12.18
C GLY A 62 39.32 0.59 -12.55
N LEU A 63 38.98 0.57 -13.84
CA LEU A 63 37.59 0.36 -14.28
C LEU A 63 37.15 -1.09 -14.01
N LEU A 64 38.04 -2.07 -14.18
CA LEU A 64 37.75 -3.45 -13.81
C LEU A 64 37.46 -3.60 -12.31
N ASP A 65 38.24 -2.93 -11.46
CA ASP A 65 38.03 -2.93 -10.01
C ASP A 65 36.73 -2.23 -9.62
N GLU A 66 36.37 -1.12 -10.28
CA GLU A 66 35.08 -0.46 -10.08
C GLU A 66 33.89 -1.36 -10.48
N ILE A 67 33.97 -2.06 -11.62
CA ILE A 67 32.94 -3.00 -12.07
C ILE A 67 32.78 -4.14 -11.06
N LYS A 68 33.89 -4.74 -10.61
CA LYS A 68 33.87 -5.79 -9.58
C LYS A 68 33.30 -5.27 -8.27
N GLY A 69 33.68 -4.06 -7.84
CA GLY A 69 33.18 -3.43 -6.63
C GLY A 69 31.67 -3.19 -6.68
N PHE A 70 31.16 -2.68 -7.81
CA PHE A 70 29.73 -2.51 -8.02
C PHE A 70 28.99 -3.86 -7.99
N HIS A 71 29.49 -4.88 -8.70
CA HIS A 71 28.85 -6.18 -8.75
C HIS A 71 28.84 -6.87 -7.38
N ASN A 72 29.97 -6.89 -6.68
CA ASN A 72 30.10 -7.48 -5.35
C ASN A 72 29.25 -6.74 -4.31
N GLY A 73 29.14 -5.41 -4.43
CA GLY A 73 28.34 -4.57 -3.56
C GLY A 73 26.85 -4.56 -3.90
N PHE A 74 26.43 -5.07 -5.07
CA PHE A 74 25.05 -4.97 -5.54
C PHE A 74 24.06 -5.63 -4.57
N LYS A 75 24.36 -6.84 -4.11
CA LYS A 75 23.51 -7.57 -3.17
C LYS A 75 23.30 -6.81 -1.86
N GLU A 76 24.35 -6.17 -1.33
CA GLU A 76 24.23 -5.37 -0.10
C GLU A 76 23.47 -4.07 -0.32
N LYS A 77 23.60 -3.47 -1.51
CA LYS A 77 22.90 -2.22 -1.88
C LYS A 77 21.41 -2.44 -2.18
N ILE A 78 21.00 -3.64 -2.59
CA ILE A 78 19.58 -3.93 -2.88
C ILE A 78 18.80 -4.40 -1.65
N LYS A 79 19.45 -4.99 -0.63
CA LYS A 79 18.80 -5.42 0.63
C LYS A 79 17.89 -4.36 1.27
N PRO A 80 18.28 -3.07 1.37
CA PRO A 80 17.40 -2.04 1.93
C PRO A 80 16.12 -1.83 1.13
N VAL A 81 16.18 -2.00 -0.20
CA VAL A 81 15.02 -1.94 -1.10
C VAL A 81 14.09 -3.11 -0.84
N ASP A 82 14.62 -4.33 -0.74
CA ASP A 82 13.84 -5.53 -0.42
C ASP A 82 13.14 -5.38 0.94
N GLN A 83 13.87 -4.89 1.95
CA GLN A 83 13.32 -4.65 3.28
C GLN A 83 12.20 -3.60 3.26
N ALA A 84 12.39 -2.51 2.54
CA ALA A 84 11.38 -1.46 2.41
C ALA A 84 10.14 -1.96 1.64
N MET A 85 10.30 -2.86 0.67
CA MET A 85 9.16 -3.50 -0.01
C MET A 85 8.37 -4.39 0.95
N ILE A 86 9.05 -5.15 1.82
CA ILE A 86 8.40 -5.94 2.88
C ILE A 86 7.63 -5.02 3.83
N GLU A 87 8.21 -3.87 4.22
CA GLU A 87 7.54 -2.88 5.07
C GLU A 87 6.30 -2.30 4.39
N ILE A 88 6.34 -2.00 3.09
CA ILE A 88 5.19 -1.51 2.31
C ILE A 88 4.08 -2.55 2.28
N ILE A 89 4.41 -3.80 1.93
CA ILE A 89 3.43 -4.90 1.86
C ILE A 89 2.81 -5.16 3.24
N THR A 90 3.63 -5.13 4.29
CA THR A 90 3.15 -5.27 5.66
C THR A 90 2.26 -4.09 6.07
N ALA A 91 2.62 -2.86 5.69
CA ALA A 91 1.83 -1.68 5.97
C ALA A 91 0.45 -1.71 5.29
N GLN A 92 0.35 -2.32 4.10
CA GLN A 92 -0.92 -2.50 3.39
C GLN A 92 -1.89 -3.44 4.11
N SER A 93 -1.40 -4.40 4.91
CA SER A 93 -2.26 -5.24 5.75
C SER A 93 -3.05 -4.42 6.79
N PHE A 94 -2.50 -3.29 7.25
CA PHE A 94 -3.25 -2.37 8.12
C PHE A 94 -4.36 -1.65 7.37
N GLN A 95 -4.21 -1.41 6.07
CA GLN A 95 -5.27 -0.82 5.25
C GLN A 95 -6.47 -1.78 5.09
N ASP A 96 -6.24 -3.10 5.00
CA ASP A 96 -7.32 -4.09 5.00
C ASP A 96 -8.09 -4.09 6.33
N LEU A 97 -7.37 -4.01 7.45
CA LEU A 97 -7.99 -3.90 8.77
C LEU A 97 -8.80 -2.60 8.92
N THR A 98 -8.31 -1.48 8.38
CA THR A 98 -9.05 -0.22 8.28
C THR A 98 -10.35 -0.40 7.50
N GLY A 99 -10.32 -1.09 6.36
CA GLY A 99 -11.51 -1.38 5.55
C GLY A 99 -12.55 -2.21 6.30
N GLN A 100 -12.13 -3.28 6.98
CA GLN A 100 -13.02 -4.12 7.77
C GLN A 100 -13.68 -3.37 8.94
N VAL A 101 -12.92 -2.54 9.65
CA VAL A 101 -13.47 -1.77 10.78
C VAL A 101 -14.37 -0.63 10.28
N SER A 102 -14.03 -0.01 9.14
CA SER A 102 -14.90 0.99 8.51
C SER A 102 -16.23 0.39 8.07
N GLY A 103 -16.24 -0.80 7.46
CA GLY A 103 -17.48 -1.50 7.11
C GLY A 103 -18.36 -1.78 8.34
N LYS A 104 -17.76 -2.23 9.44
CA LYS A 104 -18.48 -2.43 10.73
C LYS A 104 -19.03 -1.12 11.30
N LEU A 105 -18.33 -0.01 11.09
CA LEU A 105 -18.78 1.30 11.52
C LEU A 105 -19.97 1.78 10.68
N THR A 106 -19.94 1.59 9.36
CA THR A 106 -21.05 1.93 8.46
C THR A 106 -22.34 1.22 8.88
N VAL A 107 -22.27 -0.10 9.08
CA VAL A 107 -23.43 -0.90 9.56
C VAL A 107 -23.95 -0.40 10.91
N LEU A 108 -23.07 0.05 11.80
CA LEU A 108 -23.47 0.58 13.09
C LEU A 108 -24.15 1.95 12.96
N ILE A 109 -23.67 2.81 12.07
CA ILE A 109 -24.29 4.12 11.78
C ILE A 109 -25.67 3.91 11.16
N GLU A 110 -25.80 3.02 10.17
CA GLU A 110 -27.09 2.66 9.54
C GLU A 110 -28.10 2.18 10.58
N ARG A 111 -27.68 1.36 11.54
CA ARG A 111 -28.55 0.89 12.62
C ARG A 111 -28.99 2.02 13.55
N VAL A 112 -28.07 2.91 13.93
CA VAL A 112 -28.40 4.08 14.76
C VAL A 112 -29.36 5.02 14.02
N GLU A 113 -29.17 5.21 12.72
CA GLU A 113 -30.07 5.99 11.87
C GLU A 113 -31.48 5.39 11.83
N GLN A 114 -31.61 4.08 11.63
CA GLN A 114 -32.91 3.39 11.65
C GLN A 114 -33.61 3.52 13.02
N GLU A 115 -32.89 3.33 14.12
CA GLU A 115 -33.45 3.49 15.46
C GLU A 115 -33.91 4.94 15.73
N LEU A 116 -33.17 5.95 15.26
CA LEU A 116 -33.57 7.35 15.37
C LEU A 116 -34.78 7.70 14.49
N LEU A 117 -34.85 7.17 13.27
CA LEU A 117 -36.03 7.30 12.40
C LEU A 117 -37.27 6.68 13.04
N GLN A 118 -37.11 5.51 13.67
CA GLN A 118 -38.21 4.85 14.38
C GLN A 118 -38.68 5.65 15.59
N VAL A 119 -37.76 6.16 16.41
CA VAL A 119 -38.10 7.06 17.53
C VAL A 119 -38.81 8.33 17.05
N LEU A 120 -38.34 8.93 15.96
CA LEU A 120 -39.01 10.09 15.37
C LEU A 120 -40.41 9.74 14.88
N SER A 121 -40.58 8.61 14.19
CA SER A 121 -41.89 8.13 13.73
C SER A 121 -42.85 7.90 14.89
N ASP A 122 -42.40 7.24 15.95
CA ASP A 122 -43.20 6.88 17.12
C ASP A 122 -43.62 8.11 17.97
N ASN A 123 -42.88 9.23 17.85
CA ASN A 123 -43.13 10.46 18.60
C ASN A 123 -43.76 11.58 17.74
N VAL A 124 -44.10 11.32 16.48
CA VAL A 124 -44.91 12.23 15.66
C VAL A 124 -46.38 12.13 16.10
N PRO A 125 -47.05 13.23 16.49
CA PRO A 125 -48.46 13.19 16.87
C PRO A 125 -49.32 12.69 15.69
N GLU A 126 -50.20 11.72 15.94
CA GLU A 126 -51.19 11.25 14.97
C GLU A 126 -51.98 12.44 14.40
N GLY A 127 -51.69 12.79 13.14
CA GLY A 127 -52.39 13.88 12.43
C GLY A 127 -51.51 14.89 11.70
N LYS A 128 -50.17 14.81 11.75
CA LYS A 128 -49.30 15.64 10.90
C LYS A 128 -48.22 14.85 10.17
N GLY A 129 -48.59 14.42 8.96
CA GLY A 129 -47.66 14.33 7.83
C GLY A 129 -46.98 12.98 7.67
N HIS A 130 -47.38 12.27 6.61
CA HIS A 130 -46.63 11.20 6.01
C HIS A 130 -45.17 11.63 5.78
N TRP A 131 -44.21 10.90 6.34
CA TRP A 131 -42.83 10.94 5.84
C TRP A 131 -42.84 10.32 4.45
N GLN A 132 -42.84 11.17 3.43
CA GLN A 132 -42.64 10.76 2.05
C GLN A 132 -41.13 10.52 1.91
N GLU A 133 -40.72 9.29 1.63
CA GLU A 133 -39.35 8.98 1.23
C GLU A 133 -38.92 9.99 0.17
N PRO A 134 -37.76 10.66 0.31
CA PRO A 134 -37.23 11.44 -0.80
C PRO A 134 -36.97 10.46 -1.95
N GLU A 135 -37.65 10.66 -3.09
CA GLU A 135 -37.33 9.92 -4.30
C GLU A 135 -35.83 10.09 -4.60
N PRO A 136 -35.13 9.02 -5.04
CA PRO A 136 -33.71 9.11 -5.36
C PRO A 136 -33.55 9.94 -6.64
N GLU A 137 -33.45 11.26 -6.49
CA GLU A 137 -32.99 12.15 -7.56
C GLU A 137 -31.50 11.87 -7.78
N GLY A 138 -31.26 11.11 -8.86
CA GLY A 138 -30.02 10.90 -9.59
C GLY A 138 -28.72 11.46 -9.01
N ASP A 139 -27.92 10.58 -8.41
CA ASP A 139 -26.49 10.43 -8.78
C ASP A 139 -25.87 9.14 -8.21
N ALA A 140 -26.61 8.03 -8.24
CA ALA A 140 -26.12 6.72 -7.77
C ALA A 140 -25.07 6.07 -8.72
N ALA A 141 -24.65 6.75 -9.78
CA ALA A 141 -23.76 6.20 -10.81
C ALA A 141 -22.26 6.47 -10.59
N LEU A 142 -21.87 7.33 -9.65
CA LEU A 142 -20.49 7.78 -9.49
C LEU A 142 -19.77 7.26 -8.24
N LEU A 143 -20.42 6.42 -7.41
CA LEU A 143 -19.81 5.84 -6.21
C LEU A 143 -19.43 4.36 -6.36
N ASN A 144 -19.16 3.90 -7.59
CA ASN A 144 -18.57 2.59 -7.81
C ASN A 144 -17.05 2.65 -7.61
N GLY A 145 -16.61 2.48 -6.35
CA GLY A 145 -15.30 1.89 -6.08
C GLY A 145 -15.24 0.46 -6.65
N PRO A 146 -14.05 -0.14 -6.80
CA PRO A 146 -13.89 -1.46 -7.41
C PRO A 146 -14.81 -2.47 -6.71
N ALA A 147 -15.66 -3.13 -7.50
CA ALA A 147 -16.67 -4.06 -7.02
C ALA A 147 -16.01 -5.20 -6.22
N VAL A 148 -16.28 -5.25 -4.92
CA VAL A 148 -15.95 -6.40 -4.07
C VAL A 148 -17.21 -7.26 -4.04
N GLU A 149 -17.18 -8.37 -4.76
CA GLU A 149 -18.19 -9.43 -4.61
C GLU A 149 -18.17 -9.95 -3.16
N PRO A 150 -19.32 -10.30 -2.56
CA PRO A 150 -19.37 -10.81 -1.20
C PRO A 150 -18.90 -12.27 -1.23
N ALA A 151 -17.61 -12.49 -1.00
CA ALA A 151 -17.11 -13.83 -0.71
C ALA A 151 -17.38 -14.15 0.76
N ASP A 152 -17.92 -15.35 0.97
CA ASP A 152 -18.36 -15.92 2.24
C ASP A 152 -17.45 -15.66 3.45
N ASP A 153 -18.14 -15.63 4.59
CA ASP A 153 -17.68 -15.59 5.97
C ASP A 153 -16.72 -16.75 6.31
N THR A 154 -15.49 -16.73 5.79
CA THR A 154 -14.31 -17.44 6.32
C THR A 154 -13.05 -16.91 5.64
N THR A 155 -12.51 -15.76 6.05
CA THR A 155 -11.09 -15.49 5.78
C THR A 155 -10.42 -14.92 7.03
N VAL A 156 -10.09 -15.84 7.93
CA VAL A 156 -8.89 -15.68 8.75
C VAL A 156 -7.72 -15.67 7.76
N GLN A 157 -7.22 -14.48 7.40
CA GLN A 157 -6.04 -14.33 6.56
C GLN A 157 -4.85 -14.87 7.35
N ASN A 158 -4.56 -16.14 7.09
CA ASN A 158 -3.66 -16.96 7.87
C ASN A 158 -2.23 -16.50 7.59
N GLN A 159 -1.48 -16.25 8.67
CA GLN A 159 -0.02 -15.98 8.73
C GLN A 159 0.81 -16.77 7.70
N GLN A 160 0.32 -17.96 7.34
CA GLN A 160 0.83 -18.84 6.29
C GLN A 160 1.10 -18.17 4.94
N GLN A 161 0.25 -17.23 4.48
CA GLN A 161 0.45 -16.57 3.18
C GLN A 161 1.58 -15.53 3.22
N VAL A 162 1.80 -14.91 4.39
CA VAL A 162 2.93 -14.01 4.62
C VAL A 162 4.22 -14.83 4.65
N ASP A 163 4.20 -15.96 5.38
CA ASP A 163 5.35 -16.85 5.47
C ASP A 163 5.72 -17.48 4.11
N ASP A 164 4.74 -17.82 3.28
CA ASP A 164 4.95 -18.32 1.91
C ASP A 164 5.56 -17.26 0.97
N LEU A 165 5.24 -15.99 1.18
CA LEU A 165 5.83 -14.87 0.42
C LEU A 165 7.27 -14.60 0.87
N LEU A 166 7.54 -14.68 2.18
CA LEU A 166 8.87 -14.57 2.75
C LEU A 166 9.79 -15.73 2.30
N ALA A 167 9.26 -16.96 2.24
CA ALA A 167 9.98 -18.13 1.74
C ALA A 167 10.33 -18.01 0.24
N LYS A 168 9.45 -17.42 -0.58
CA LYS A 168 9.73 -17.16 -2.01
C LYS A 168 10.79 -16.08 -2.23
N LEU A 169 11.00 -15.20 -1.26
CA LEU A 169 12.04 -14.17 -1.25
C LEU A 169 13.39 -14.66 -0.67
N GLY A 170 13.45 -15.91 -0.20
CA GLY A 170 14.70 -16.58 0.19
C GLY A 170 15.13 -16.40 1.64
N PHE A 171 14.16 -16.20 2.55
CA PHE A 171 14.36 -16.37 4.00
C PHE A 171 13.94 -17.77 4.45
#